data_AF-A0A1I2NCR3-F1
#
_entry.id   AF-A0A1I2NCR3-F1
#
_cell.length_a   1.000
_cell.length_b   1.000
_cell.length_c   1.000
_cell.angle_alpha   90.00
_cell.angle_beta   90.00
_cell.angle_gamma   90.00
#
_symmetry.space_group_name_H-M   'P 1'
#
loop_
_entity.id
_entity.type
_entity.pdbx_description
1 polymer ?
#
loop_
_entity_poly.entity_id
_entity_poly.type
_entity_poly.pdbx_seq_one_letter_code
_entity_poly.pdbx_strand_id
1 'polypeptide(L)' 'MAENIDVFDFELTDDQMASIAGLDTGRSLFFDHRDPATVSRLTGLRIHD' A
#
# COMPACT_ATOMS: atom_id res chain seq x y z
N MET A 1 -5.37 -17.85 -3.21
CA MET A 1 -3.93 -17.55 -3.04
C MET A 1 -3.09 -17.97 -4.24
N ALA A 2 -3.49 -18.99 -5.01
CA ALA A 2 -2.74 -19.44 -6.18
C ALA A 2 -2.45 -18.34 -7.20
N GLU A 3 -3.41 -17.46 -7.51
CA GLU A 3 -3.23 -16.40 -8.51
C GLU A 3 -2.14 -15.37 -8.12
N ASN A 4 -2.16 -14.86 -6.88
CA ASN A 4 -1.17 -13.84 -6.45
C ASN A 4 0.28 -14.35 -6.46
N ILE A 5 0.50 -15.67 -6.41
CA ILE A 5 1.85 -16.26 -6.48
C ILE A 5 2.24 -16.65 -7.92
N ASP A 6 1.27 -16.79 -8.82
CA ASP A 6 1.48 -17.16 -10.21
C ASP A 6 1.72 -15.91 -11.09
N VAL A 7 2.83 -15.21 -10.81
CA VAL A 7 3.17 -13.93 -11.46
C VAL A 7 4.60 -13.89 -12.01
N PHE A 8 5.27 -15.06 -12.08
CA PHE A 8 6.69 -15.17 -12.40
C PHE A 8 6.96 -15.60 -13.85
N ASP A 9 5.93 -15.83 -14.65
CA ASP A 9 5.99 -16.29 -16.04
C ASP A 9 5.80 -15.15 -17.07
N PHE A 10 5.72 -13.89 -16.62
CA PHE A 10 5.67 -12.71 -17.46
C PHE A 10 6.55 -11.58 -16.92
N GLU A 11 6.80 -10.58 -17.77
CA GLU A 11 7.48 -9.34 -17.40
C GLU A 11 6.69 -8.14 -17.97
N LEU A 12 6.73 -7.01 -17.25
CA LEU A 12 6.14 -5.76 -17.70
C LEU A 12 7.13 -5.01 -18.60
N THR A 13 6.64 -4.41 -19.68
CA THR A 13 7.46 -3.57 -20.55
C THR A 13 7.77 -2.22 -19.91
N ASP A 14 8.78 -1.52 -20.42
CA ASP A 14 9.13 -0.16 -19.97
C ASP A 14 7.94 0.80 -20.01
N ASP A 15 7.13 0.75 -21.08
CA ASP A 15 5.94 1.60 -21.23
C ASP A 15 4.85 1.26 -20.20
N GLN A 16 4.68 -0.02 -19.88
CA GLN A 16 3.75 -0.46 -18.83
C GLN A 16 4.22 0.00 -17.46
N MET A 17 5.53 -0.12 -17.18
CA MET A 17 6.14 0.39 -15.95
C MET A 17 5.99 1.91 -15.83
N ALA A 18 6.21 2.66 -16.92
CA ALA A 18 6.01 4.11 -16.96
C ALA A 18 4.54 4.51 -16.70
N SER A 19 3.60 3.76 -17.28
CA SER A 19 2.17 3.97 -17.06
C SER A 19 1.77 3.76 -15.60
N ILE A 20 2.31 2.73 -14.95
CA ILE A 20 2.07 2.45 -13.52
C ILE A 20 2.65 3.55 -12.65
N ALA A 21 3.87 4.01 -12.93
CA ALA A 21 4.51 5.09 -12.19
C ALA A 21 3.67 6.39 -12.24
N GLY A 22 2.99 6.65 -13.35
CA GLY A 22 2.08 7.79 -13.51
C GLY A 22 0.84 7.76 -12.60
N LEU A 23 0.56 6.65 -11.91
CA LEU A 23 -0.58 6.51 -11.00
C LEU A 23 -0.26 6.88 -9.54
N ASP A 24 0.98 7.27 -9.23
CA ASP A 24 1.35 7.67 -7.87
C ASP A 24 0.52 8.87 -7.38
N THR A 25 -0.16 8.69 -6.24
CA THR A 25 -0.94 9.75 -5.60
C THR A 25 -0.14 10.51 -4.54
N GLY A 26 1.09 10.06 -4.23
CA GLY A 26 2.00 10.67 -3.28
C GLY A 26 1.55 10.60 -1.82
N ARG A 27 0.54 9.78 -1.50
CA ARG A 27 -0.05 9.70 -0.16
C ARG A 27 -0.68 8.34 0.15
N SER A 28 -0.76 8.01 1.43
CA SER A 28 -1.50 6.84 1.93
C SER A 28 -3.00 6.96 1.61
N LEU A 29 -3.60 5.85 1.16
CA LEU A 29 -5.05 5.76 0.94
C LEU A 29 -5.86 5.60 2.24
N PHE A 30 -5.20 5.31 3.37
CA PHE A 30 -5.87 5.06 4.65
C PHE A 30 -5.64 6.19 5.66
N PHE A 31 -4.39 6.47 6.02
CA PHE A 31 -4.02 7.49 7.00
C PHE A 31 -2.54 7.87 6.94
N ASP A 32 -2.21 9.09 7.39
CA ASP A 32 -0.83 9.57 7.55
C ASP A 32 -0.30 9.14 8.93
N HIS A 33 0.81 8.42 8.94
CA HIS A 33 1.42 7.92 10.18
C HIS A 33 2.04 9.05 11.04
N ARG A 34 2.23 10.23 10.46
CA ARG A 34 2.75 11.42 11.14
C ARG A 34 1.66 12.25 11.79
N ASP A 35 0.38 11.99 11.46
CA ASP A 35 -0.75 12.68 12.07
C ASP A 35 -0.88 12.25 13.55
N PRO A 36 -0.77 13.18 14.52
CA PRO A 36 -0.92 12.87 15.94
C PRO A 36 -2.24 12.17 16.28
N ALA A 37 -3.32 12.44 15.53
CA ALA A 37 -4.60 11.78 15.73
C ALA A 37 -4.54 10.29 15.34
N THR A 38 -3.84 9.96 14.25
CA THR A 38 -3.60 8.58 13.82
C THR A 38 -2.73 7.83 14.83
N VAL A 39 -1.68 8.48 15.34
CA VAL A 39 -0.81 7.90 16.38
C VAL A 39 -1.62 7.56 17.63
N SER A 40 -2.39 8.52 18.15
CA SER A 40 -3.24 8.32 19.33
C SER A 40 -4.23 7.18 19.15
N ARG A 41 -4.86 7.10 17.96
CA ARG A 41 -5.80 6.02 17.63
C ARG A 41 -5.12 4.65 17.63
N LEU A 42 -3.96 4.50 16.99
CA LEU A 42 -3.28 3.21 16.86
C LEU A 42 -2.71 2.72 18.19
N THR A 43 -2.10 3.61 18.98
CA THR A 43 -1.51 3.25 20.28
C THR A 43 -2.56 2.98 21.35
N GLY A 44 -3.77 3.54 21.19
CA GLY A 44 -4.92 3.27 22.05
C GLY A 44 -5.64 1.96 21.77
N LEU A 45 -5.30 1.23 20.69
CA LEU A 45 -5.94 -0.05 20.38
C LEU A 45 -5.56 -1.12 21.40
N ARG A 46 -6.58 -1.71 22.05
CA ARG A 46 -6.44 -2.89 22.91
C ARG A 46 -7.00 -4.10 22.17
N ILE A 47 -6.23 -5.18 22.12
CA ILE A 47 -6.60 -6.43 21.41
C ILE A 47 -7.28 -7.42 22.37
N HIS A 48 -7.17 -7.17 23.67
CA HIS A 48 -7.84 -7.86 24.76
C HIS A 48 -8.01 -6.85 25.91
N ASP A 49 -8.89 -7.18 26.87
CA ASP A 49 -9.08 -6.37 28.08
C ASP A 49 -7.79 -6.29 28.92
#